data_AF-A0AAU9WWV6-F1
#
_entry.id   AF-A0AAU9WWV6-F1
#
_cell.length_a   1.000
_cell.length_b   1.000
_cell.length_c   1.000
_cell.angle_alpha   90.00
_cell.angle_beta   90.00
_cell.angle_gamma   90.00
#
_symmetry.space_group_name_H-M   'P 1'
#
loop_
_entity.id
_entity.type
_entity.pdbx_description
1 polymer ?
#
loop_
_entity_poly.entity_id
_entity_poly.type
_entity_poly.pdbx_seq_one_letter_code
_entity_poly.pdbx_strand_id
1 'polypeptide(L)'
;GQVNICSQPSAGGSYRGVSAMGLLWSMKPSPGQRKGIRMVKSDVTKPYKVVLDCFDGHTDPQESSSLQSLSSNTFEKGYMADGVKRIPVREGRIRGIIFLPPGDGPFPGAKRKIDVYLKKNC
;
A
#
# COMPACT_ATOMS: atom_id res chain seq x y z
N GLY A 1 9.23 -28.81 -3.11
CA GLY A 1 10.17 -27.67 -3.03
C GLY A 1 9.55 -26.59 -2.16
N GLN A 2 10.36 -25.81 -1.45
CA GLN A 2 9.91 -24.69 -0.62
C GLN A 2 10.58 -23.40 -1.10
N VAL A 3 9.80 -22.31 -1.17
CA VAL A 3 10.28 -20.98 -1.50
C VAL A 3 10.13 -20.06 -0.29
N ASN A 4 11.22 -19.45 0.17
CA ASN A 4 11.26 -18.52 1.29
C ASN A 4 11.97 -17.22 0.90
N ILE A 5 11.18 -16.15 0.73
CA ILE A 5 11.61 -14.83 0.25
C ILE A 5 12.54 -14.12 1.27
N CYS A 6 12.51 -14.51 2.55
CA CYS A 6 13.37 -13.92 3.58
C CYS A 6 14.83 -14.40 3.51
N SER A 7 15.11 -15.52 2.83
CA SER A 7 16.44 -16.13 2.79
C SER A 7 16.92 -16.44 1.37
N GLN A 8 16.02 -16.78 0.46
CA GLN A 8 16.36 -17.08 -0.92
C GLN A 8 16.33 -15.81 -1.78
N PRO A 9 17.37 -15.56 -2.60
CA PRO A 9 17.45 -14.36 -3.42
C PRO A 9 16.51 -14.45 -4.62
N SER A 10 15.88 -13.33 -4.96
CA SER A 10 15.25 -13.16 -6.27
C SER A 10 16.32 -13.16 -7.37
N ALA A 11 16.14 -14.01 -8.37
CA ALA A 11 17.02 -14.11 -9.54
C ALA A 11 16.86 -12.91 -10.49
N GLY A 12 15.72 -12.22 -10.49
CA GLY A 12 15.43 -11.10 -11.38
C GLY A 12 13.97 -10.65 -11.38
N GLY A 13 13.62 -9.81 -12.36
CA GLY A 13 12.30 -9.18 -12.48
C GLY A 13 12.26 -7.79 -11.88
N SER A 14 11.22 -7.48 -11.10
CA SER A 14 11.03 -6.15 -10.49
C SER A 14 12.03 -5.83 -9.36
N TYR A 15 12.65 -6.85 -8.76
CA TYR A 15 13.73 -6.71 -7.78
C TYR A 15 14.68 -7.92 -7.86
N ARG A 16 15.91 -7.77 -7.34
CA ARG A 16 16.93 -8.83 -7.30
C ARG A 16 17.56 -8.91 -5.90
N GLY A 17 18.00 -10.08 -5.48
CA GLY A 17 18.59 -10.32 -4.16
C GLY A 17 17.55 -10.69 -3.09
N VAL A 18 18.00 -10.75 -1.83
CA VAL A 18 17.16 -11.19 -0.69
C VAL A 18 16.40 -9.99 -0.13
N SER A 19 15.06 -10.05 -0.18
CA SER A 19 14.21 -9.00 0.40
C SER A 19 12.81 -9.54 0.72
N ALA A 20 12.49 -9.68 2.01
CA ALA A 20 11.18 -10.16 2.46
C ALA A 20 10.01 -9.32 1.92
N MET A 21 10.23 -8.02 1.70
CA MET A 21 9.23 -7.08 1.17
C MET A 21 9.42 -6.76 -0.31
N GLY A 22 10.32 -7.47 -1.00
CA GLY A 22 10.70 -7.27 -2.40
C GLY A 22 9.50 -7.05 -3.31
N LEU A 23 8.57 -8.00 -3.28
CA LEU A 23 7.36 -8.00 -4.09
C LEU A 23 6.48 -6.75 -3.90
N LEU A 24 6.50 -6.12 -2.72
CA LEU A 24 5.62 -5.01 -2.38
C LEU A 24 6.24 -3.64 -2.70
N TRP A 25 7.49 -3.41 -2.30
CA TRP A 25 8.11 -2.10 -2.55
C TRP A 25 8.51 -1.93 -4.02
N SER A 26 8.77 -3.03 -4.74
CA SER A 26 9.16 -3.00 -6.15
C SER A 26 7.97 -3.02 -7.12
N MET A 27 6.73 -2.90 -6.63
CA MET A 27 5.55 -2.89 -7.50
C MET A 27 5.63 -1.72 -8.49
N LYS A 28 5.28 -2.00 -9.76
CA LYS A 28 5.24 -1.00 -10.82
C LYS A 28 3.78 -0.74 -11.23
N PRO A 29 3.45 0.46 -11.74
CA PRO A 29 2.16 0.73 -12.37
C PRO A 29 1.85 -0.29 -13.46
N SER A 30 0.57 -0.58 -13.67
CA SER A 30 0.17 -1.53 -14.71
C SER A 30 0.55 -1.00 -16.11
N PRO A 31 0.87 -1.89 -17.07
CA PRO A 31 1.05 -1.50 -18.46
C PRO A 31 -0.15 -0.68 -18.95
N GLY A 32 0.10 0.41 -19.68
CA GLY A 32 -0.95 1.30 -20.18
C GLY A 32 -1.52 2.31 -19.19
N GLN A 33 -1.07 2.32 -17.93
CA GLN A 33 -1.46 3.37 -16.98
C GLN A 33 -0.89 4.73 -17.39
N ARG A 34 -1.67 5.80 -17.18
CA ARG A 34 -1.23 7.18 -17.50
C ARG A 34 0.07 7.52 -16.76
N LYS A 35 1.05 8.04 -17.51
CA LYS A 35 2.34 8.48 -16.96
C LYS A 35 2.14 9.57 -15.90
N GLY A 36 2.97 9.54 -14.85
CA GLY A 36 2.96 10.54 -13.78
C GLY A 36 1.95 10.30 -12.65
N ILE A 37 1.12 9.25 -12.73
CA ILE A 37 0.20 8.89 -11.65
C ILE A 37 0.91 8.00 -10.62
N ARG A 38 0.75 8.35 -9.33
CA ARG A 38 1.20 7.54 -8.20
C ARG A 38 0.06 6.69 -7.65
N MET A 39 0.37 5.64 -6.91
CA MET A 39 -0.65 4.91 -6.15
C MET A 39 -1.26 5.84 -5.10
N VAL A 40 -2.58 6.05 -5.13
CA VAL A 40 -3.30 6.94 -4.19
C VAL A 40 -4.34 6.14 -3.42
N LYS A 41 -4.25 6.18 -2.09
CA LYS A 41 -5.28 5.67 -1.18
C LYS A 41 -6.16 6.82 -0.69
N SER A 42 -7.38 6.91 -1.20
CA SER A 42 -8.36 7.93 -0.80
C SER A 42 -9.08 7.57 0.50
N ASP A 43 -9.52 6.32 0.61
CA ASP A 43 -10.27 5.81 1.76
C ASP A 43 -9.38 4.89 2.62
N VAL A 44 -8.83 5.44 3.70
CA VAL A 44 -7.95 4.70 4.63
C VAL A 44 -8.67 3.64 5.46
N THR A 45 -10.01 3.65 5.49
CA THR A 45 -10.80 2.67 6.26
C THR A 45 -10.86 1.32 5.57
N LYS A 46 -10.57 1.27 4.27
CA LYS A 46 -10.56 0.05 3.47
C LYS A 46 -9.13 -0.44 3.28
N PRO A 47 -8.85 -1.75 3.42
CA PRO A 47 -7.53 -2.28 3.07
C PRO A 47 -7.28 -2.23 1.56
N TYR A 48 -6.01 -2.39 1.13
CA TYR A 48 -5.71 -2.84 -0.23
C TYR A 48 -5.62 -4.36 -0.25
N LYS A 49 -6.26 -4.97 -1.24
CA LYS A 49 -6.09 -6.39 -1.54
C LYS A 49 -4.88 -6.53 -2.46
N VAL A 50 -3.92 -7.35 -2.04
CA VAL A 50 -2.75 -7.69 -2.83
C VAL A 50 -2.84 -9.18 -3.15
N VAL A 51 -2.84 -9.48 -4.44
CA VAL A 51 -2.86 -10.86 -4.95
C VAL A 51 -1.42 -11.28 -5.22
N LEU A 52 -1.07 -12.46 -4.73
CA LEU A 52 0.20 -13.14 -4.97
C LEU A 52 -0.09 -14.39 -5.78
N ASP A 53 0.44 -14.41 -7.00
CA ASP A 53 0.34 -15.55 -7.90
C ASP A 53 1.70 -16.23 -8.04
N CYS A 54 1.68 -17.56 -7.99
CA CYS A 54 2.83 -18.41 -8.28
C CYS A 54 2.63 -19.02 -9.66
N PHE A 55 3.64 -18.93 -10.52
CA PHE A 55 3.63 -19.50 -11.87
C PHE A 55 4.70 -20.58 -11.99
N ASP A 56 4.51 -21.47 -12.96
CA ASP A 56 5.51 -22.49 -13.28
C ASP A 56 6.64 -21.91 -14.13
N GLY A 57 7.88 -22.21 -13.75
CA GLY A 57 9.08 -21.73 -14.43
C GLY A 57 9.34 -20.22 -14.33
N HIS A 58 10.23 -19.73 -15.20
CA HIS A 58 10.57 -18.31 -15.32
C HIS A 58 9.81 -17.68 -16.48
N THR A 59 8.73 -16.97 -16.18
CA THR A 59 7.93 -16.26 -17.20
C THR A 59 8.36 -14.81 -17.35
N ASP A 60 8.25 -14.28 -18.57
CA ASP A 60 8.26 -12.84 -18.79
C ASP A 60 7.00 -12.18 -18.18
N PRO A 61 7.14 -11.07 -17.44
CA PRO A 61 6.00 -10.29 -16.94
C PRO A 61 4.96 -9.86 -18.00
N GLN A 62 5.32 -9.82 -19.29
CA GLN A 62 4.34 -9.50 -20.35
C GLN A 62 3.43 -10.68 -20.70
N GLU A 63 3.90 -11.92 -20.53
CA GLU A 63 3.14 -13.13 -20.83
C GLU A 63 2.43 -13.72 -19.60
N SER A 64 2.73 -13.22 -18.40
CA SER A 64 2.11 -13.70 -17.16
C SER A 64 0.59 -13.48 -17.09
N SER A 65 0.03 -12.62 -17.94
CA SER A 65 -1.43 -12.36 -17.96
C SER A 65 -2.24 -13.49 -18.62
N SER A 66 -1.61 -14.30 -19.47
CA SER A 66 -2.24 -15.45 -20.15
C SER A 66 -1.93 -16.79 -19.47
N LEU A 67 -1.00 -16.81 -18.51
CA LEU A 67 -0.65 -18.02 -17.79
C LEU A 67 -1.64 -18.32 -16.67
N GLN A 68 -1.90 -19.62 -16.48
CA GLN A 68 -2.61 -20.11 -15.31
C GLN A 68 -1.66 -20.15 -14.11
N SER A 69 -2.04 -19.52 -13.00
CA SER A 69 -1.27 -19.60 -11.76
C SER A 69 -1.36 -21.01 -11.14
N LEU A 70 -0.24 -21.52 -10.66
CA LEU A 70 -0.16 -22.77 -9.88
C LEU A 70 -0.87 -22.63 -8.54
N SER A 71 -0.75 -21.45 -7.93
CA SER A 71 -1.43 -21.09 -6.70
C SER A 71 -1.62 -19.58 -6.65
N SER A 72 -2.73 -19.14 -6.07
CA SER A 72 -3.00 -17.73 -5.81
C SER A 72 -3.36 -17.54 -4.34
N ASN A 73 -2.88 -16.46 -3.73
CA ASN A 73 -3.29 -16.06 -2.41
C ASN A 73 -3.49 -14.54 -2.35
N THR A 74 -4.52 -14.10 -1.63
CA THR A 74 -4.81 -12.68 -1.46
C THR A 74 -4.66 -12.31 0.00
N PHE A 75 -3.88 -11.25 0.28
CA PHE A 75 -3.79 -10.68 1.60
C PHE A 75 -4.20 -9.22 1.61
N GLU A 76 -4.58 -8.74 2.79
CA GLU A 76 -5.08 -7.40 3.00
C GLU A 76 -4.03 -6.52 3.69
N LYS A 77 -3.76 -5.36 3.10
CA LYS A 77 -2.91 -4.32 3.66
C LYS A 77 -3.77 -3.18 4.20
N GLY A 78 -3.92 -3.13 5.51
CA GLY A 78 -4.61 -2.05 6.23
C GLY A 78 -3.86 -0.71 6.17
N TYR A 79 -4.62 0.39 6.24
CA TYR A 79 -4.09 1.77 6.34
C TYR A 79 -4.43 2.44 7.67
N MET A 80 -5.30 1.81 8.45
CA MET A 80 -5.71 2.22 9.78
C MET A 80 -5.49 1.00 10.69
N ALA A 81 -4.79 1.20 11.79
CA ALA A 81 -4.60 0.14 12.77
C ALA A 81 -5.91 -0.14 13.53
N ASP A 82 -6.03 -1.34 14.07
CA ASP A 82 -7.24 -1.77 14.77
C ASP A 82 -7.54 -0.87 15.97
N GLY A 83 -8.82 -0.53 16.14
CA GLY A 83 -9.29 0.34 17.22
C GLY A 83 -8.97 1.84 17.03
N VAL A 84 -8.21 2.24 16.01
CA VAL A 84 -7.96 3.66 15.72
C VAL A 84 -9.24 4.33 15.23
N LYS A 85 -9.63 5.43 15.88
CA LYS A 85 -10.79 6.24 15.49
C LYS A 85 -10.37 7.31 14.49
N ARG A 86 -11.10 7.41 13.39
CA ARG A 86 -10.93 8.46 12.37
C ARG A 86 -11.98 9.55 12.55
N ILE A 87 -11.57 10.73 13.01
CA ILE A 87 -12.47 11.83 13.39
C ILE A 87 -12.27 13.01 12.41
N PRO A 88 -13.25 13.33 11.56
CA PRO A 88 -13.17 14.53 10.72
C PRO A 88 -13.31 15.79 11.58
N VAL A 89 -12.41 16.75 11.39
CA VAL A 89 -12.42 18.03 12.13
C VAL A 89 -12.76 19.18 11.20
N ARG A 90 -13.68 20.01 11.67
CA ARG A 90 -14.27 21.13 10.93
C ARG A 90 -14.48 22.32 11.87
N GLU A 91 -13.39 22.91 12.32
CA GLU A 91 -13.41 24.00 13.31
C GLU A 91 -12.85 25.29 12.69
N GLY A 92 -13.68 26.32 12.56
CA GLY A 92 -13.31 27.57 11.89
C GLY A 92 -12.75 27.34 10.48
N ARG A 93 -11.49 27.74 10.27
CA ARG A 93 -10.75 27.54 9.00
C ARG A 93 -10.05 26.19 8.90
N ILE A 94 -10.04 25.39 9.95
CA ILE A 94 -9.35 24.09 9.99
C ILE A 94 -10.24 23.03 9.35
N ARG A 95 -9.69 22.36 8.35
CA ARG A 95 -10.25 21.18 7.71
C ARG A 95 -9.21 20.07 7.78
N GLY A 96 -9.54 18.97 8.42
CA GLY A 96 -8.60 17.87 8.60
C GLY A 96 -9.25 16.60 9.12
N ILE A 97 -8.40 15.60 9.37
CA ILE A 97 -8.78 14.33 9.94
C ILE A 97 -7.80 14.06 11.09
N ILE A 98 -8.35 13.74 12.26
CA ILE A 98 -7.58 13.25 13.40
C ILE A 98 -7.71 11.73 13.47
N PHE A 99 -6.61 11.05 13.75
CA PHE A 99 -6.57 9.63 14.07
C PHE A 99 -6.24 9.47 15.54
N LEU A 100 -7.14 8.84 16.29
CA LEU A 100 -7.03 8.65 17.73
C LEU A 100 -6.80 7.17 18.02
N PRO A 101 -5.67 6.78 18.65
CA PRO A 101 -5.43 5.41 19.09
C PRO A 101 -6.52 4.89 20.04
N PRO A 102 -6.71 3.57 20.16
CA PRO A 102 -7.60 3.00 21.18
C PRO A 102 -7.07 3.25 22.59
N GLY A 103 -7.97 3.43 23.56
CA GLY A 103 -7.67 3.66 24.98
C GLY A 103 -8.14 5.04 25.49
N ASP A 104 -8.08 5.25 26.80
CA ASP A 104 -8.66 6.42 27.49
C ASP A 104 -7.81 7.70 27.39
N GLY A 105 -6.55 7.59 26.95
CA GLY A 105 -5.65 8.74 26.77
C GLY A 105 -5.26 9.45 28.08
N PRO A 106 -4.50 10.57 28.02
CA PRO A 106 -4.14 11.34 26.83
C PRO A 106 -3.03 10.70 25.98
N PHE A 107 -3.07 10.96 24.66
CA PHE A 107 -2.04 10.51 23.72
C PHE A 107 -1.16 11.67 23.24
N PRO A 108 0.16 11.47 23.05
CA PRO A 108 1.02 12.51 22.51
C PRO A 108 0.58 12.87 21.08
N GLY A 109 0.29 14.14 20.85
CA GLY A 109 -0.06 14.66 19.53
C GLY A 109 1.17 14.83 18.66
N ALA A 110 1.25 14.11 17.54
CA ALA A 110 2.27 14.38 16.52
C ALA A 110 1.86 15.61 15.69
N LYS A 111 2.55 16.73 15.85
CA LYS A 111 2.44 17.90 14.95
C LYS A 111 3.13 17.58 13.62
N ARG A 112 2.51 16.77 12.76
CA ARG A 112 2.93 16.74 11.36
C ARG A 112 2.46 18.06 10.74
N LYS A 113 3.41 18.89 10.29
CA LYS A 113 3.13 20.13 9.56
C LYS A 113 2.40 19.74 8.27
N ILE A 114 1.07 19.81 8.31
CA ILE A 114 0.22 19.67 7.13
C ILE A 114 0.11 21.09 6.60
N ASP A 115 0.73 21.36 5.45
CA ASP A 115 0.55 22.63 4.75
C ASP A 115 -0.92 22.73 4.31
N VAL A 116 -1.72 23.44 5.10
CA VAL A 116 -3.12 23.75 4.80
C VAL A 116 -3.12 24.88 3.78
N TYR A 117 -3.23 24.54 2.50
CA TYR A 117 -3.49 25.53 1.45
C TYR A 117 -4.92 26.05 1.58
N LEU A 118 -5.06 27.28 2.08
CA LEU A 118 -6.30 28.04 2.00
C LEU A 118 -6.55 28.40 0.53
N LYS A 119 -7.47 27.67 -0.12
CA LYS A 119 -8.00 28.08 -1.42
C LYS A 119 -8.85 29.34 -1.20
N LYS A 120 -8.26 30.51 -1.47
CA LYS A 120 -9.03 31.74 -1.64
C LYS A 120 -9.87 31.56 -2.91
N ASN A 121 -11.17 31.44 -2.76
CA ASN A 121 -12.09 31.63 -3.88
C ASN A 121 -12.19 33.14 -4.11
N CYS A 122 -11.74 33.59 -5.27
CA CYS A 122 -12.31 34.78 -5.91
C CYS A 122 -13.61 34.37 -6.61
#